data_AF-A0A2E7VE76-F1
#
_entry.id   AF-A0A2E7VE76-F1
#
_cell.length_a   1.000
_cell.length_b   1.000
_cell.length_c   1.000
_cell.angle_alpha   90.00
_cell.angle_beta   90.00
_cell.angle_gamma   90.00
#
_symmetry.space_group_name_H-M   'P 1'
#
loop_
_entity.id
_entity.type
_entity.pdbx_description
1 polymer ?
#
loop_
_entity_poly.entity_id
_entity_poly.type
_entity_poly.pdbx_seq_one_letter_code
_entity_poly.pdbx_strand_id
1 'polypeptide(L)'
;MLSRVALNKKERNLTIAAGVTIGVVLSWGLFTRWQADREAFQSNLPGNYDSNVTIHGKPLLCAPPKEIQERYPGGRVVHHVAEANASATLPGIPPPEHIWTISTKSGSYKFVRVEQAVSADANATGELSLYRGAEVFVWLHLGTSEANLRDTLPEERYNLLGENERQGCYLVQFREVSPAGLPGALRELAKNPGIAKVEPCPIAGALP
;
A
#
# COMPACT_ATOMS: atom_id res chain seq x y z
N MET A 1 -31.69 -35.00 47.21
CA MET A 1 -32.60 -34.94 46.04
C MET A 1 -32.40 -33.60 45.34
N LEU A 2 -31.63 -33.56 44.25
CA LEU A 2 -31.57 -32.38 43.40
C LEU A 2 -32.70 -32.50 42.38
N SER A 3 -33.75 -31.69 42.57
CA SER A 3 -34.83 -31.51 41.61
C SER A 3 -34.25 -31.09 40.26
N ARG A 4 -34.37 -31.93 39.24
CA ARG A 4 -34.10 -31.53 37.85
C ARG A 4 -35.26 -30.65 37.42
N VAL A 5 -35.03 -29.33 37.38
CA VAL A 5 -35.98 -28.37 36.81
C VAL A 5 -36.12 -28.66 35.32
N ALA A 6 -37.24 -29.26 34.93
CA ALA A 6 -37.59 -29.48 33.53
C ALA A 6 -38.29 -28.23 32.99
N LEU A 7 -37.55 -27.37 32.28
CA LEU A 7 -38.09 -26.17 31.65
C LEU A 7 -39.08 -26.53 30.53
N ASN A 8 -40.22 -25.84 30.47
CA ASN A 8 -41.18 -26.01 29.38
C ASN A 8 -40.60 -25.45 28.06
N LYS A 9 -41.10 -25.89 26.89
CA LYS A 9 -40.59 -25.50 25.56
C LYS A 9 -40.52 -23.98 25.37
N LYS A 10 -41.50 -23.23 25.90
CA LYS A 10 -41.52 -21.75 25.86
C LYS A 10 -40.42 -21.13 26.75
N GLU A 11 -40.24 -21.65 27.95
CA GLU A 11 -39.20 -21.17 28.90
C GLU A 11 -37.81 -21.48 28.38
N ARG A 12 -37.60 -22.67 27.80
CA ARG A 12 -36.34 -23.04 27.13
C ARG A 12 -36.02 -22.11 25.97
N ASN A 13 -37.00 -21.80 25.12
CA ASN A 13 -36.81 -20.89 24.00
C ASN A 13 -36.49 -19.46 24.49
N LEU A 14 -37.14 -19.00 25.56
CA LEU A 14 -36.87 -17.69 26.15
C LEU A 14 -35.46 -17.62 26.74
N THR A 15 -35.03 -18.65 27.48
CA THR A 15 -33.68 -18.72 28.04
C THR A 15 -32.60 -18.76 26.96
N ILE A 16 -32.83 -19.50 25.87
CA ILE A 16 -31.93 -19.52 24.70
C ILE A 16 -31.86 -18.12 24.06
N ALA A 17 -33.01 -17.48 23.83
CA ALA A 17 -33.06 -16.15 23.23
C ALA A 17 -32.35 -15.09 24.10
N ALA A 18 -32.56 -15.14 25.43
CA ALA A 18 -31.87 -14.27 26.38
C ALA A 18 -30.36 -14.50 26.36
N GLY A 19 -29.91 -15.77 26.39
CA GLY A 19 -28.49 -16.11 26.34
C GLY A 19 -27.81 -15.66 25.04
N VAL A 20 -28.46 -15.85 23.89
CA VAL A 20 -27.96 -15.38 22.59
C VAL A 20 -27.88 -13.86 22.56
N THR A 21 -28.93 -13.16 23.03
CA THR A 21 -28.96 -11.69 23.03
C THR A 21 -27.85 -11.11 23.90
N ILE A 22 -27.66 -11.64 25.11
CA ILE A 22 -26.55 -11.24 26.00
C ILE A 22 -25.20 -11.51 25.33
N GLY A 23 -25.04 -12.69 24.74
CA GLY A 23 -23.82 -13.07 24.01
C GLY A 23 -23.49 -12.10 22.87
N VAL A 24 -24.48 -11.71 22.06
CA VAL A 24 -24.31 -10.76 20.95
C VAL A 24 -23.96 -9.36 21.49
N VAL A 25 -24.67 -8.87 22.50
CA VAL A 25 -24.43 -7.53 23.07
C VAL A 25 -23.03 -7.43 23.68
N LEU A 26 -22.62 -8.42 24.47
CA LEU A 26 -21.28 -8.44 25.07
C LEU A 26 -20.18 -8.57 24.01
N SER A 27 -20.37 -9.43 23.00
CA SER A 27 -19.41 -9.60 21.90
C SER A 27 -19.27 -8.32 21.07
N TRP A 28 -20.38 -7.65 20.78
CA TRP A 28 -20.39 -6.37 20.07
C TRP A 28 -19.71 -5.26 20.88
N GLY A 29 -19.97 -5.18 22.19
CA GLY A 29 -19.31 -4.22 23.09
C GLY A 29 -17.79 -4.43 23.15
N LEU A 30 -17.33 -5.67 23.22
CA LEU A 30 -15.89 -5.99 23.17
C LEU A 30 -15.28 -5.64 21.81
N PHE A 31 -15.97 -5.96 20.72
CA PHE A 31 -15.49 -5.68 19.36
C PHE A 31 -15.36 -4.18 19.10
N THR A 32 -16.39 -3.39 19.44
CA THR A 32 -16.38 -1.93 19.26
C THR A 32 -15.29 -1.25 20.10
N ARG A 33 -15.10 -1.70 21.35
CA ARG A 33 -14.01 -1.22 22.19
C ARG A 33 -12.63 -1.58 21.62
N TRP A 34 -12.46 -2.83 21.18
CA TRP A 34 -11.22 -3.27 20.53
C TRP A 34 -10.92 -2.45 19.27
N GLN A 35 -11.93 -2.13 18.46
CA GLN A 35 -11.77 -1.26 17.29
C GLN A 35 -11.28 0.13 17.70
N ALA A 36 -11.92 0.75 18.69
CA ALA A 36 -11.54 2.08 19.19
C ALA A 36 -10.12 2.10 19.76
N ASP A 37 -9.76 1.12 20.61
CA ASP A 37 -8.42 0.98 21.19
C ASP A 37 -7.36 0.80 20.08
N ARG A 38 -7.69 0.01 19.05
CA ARG A 38 -6.81 -0.21 17.90
C ARG A 38 -6.63 1.06 17.07
N GLU A 39 -7.68 1.83 16.85
CA GLU A 39 -7.61 3.10 16.12
C GLU A 39 -6.79 4.14 16.88
N ALA A 40 -7.00 4.27 18.19
CA ALA A 40 -6.23 5.16 19.06
C ALA A 40 -4.75 4.75 19.13
N PHE A 41 -4.45 3.45 19.13
CA PHE A 41 -3.07 2.99 19.05
C PHE A 41 -2.45 3.36 17.69
N GLN A 42 -3.17 3.13 16.59
CA GLN A 42 -2.68 3.42 15.24
C GLN A 42 -2.48 4.93 15.00
N SER A 43 -3.32 5.79 15.55
CA SER A 43 -3.18 7.26 15.43
C SER A 43 -1.96 7.82 16.17
N ASN A 44 -1.40 7.07 17.13
CA ASN A 44 -0.20 7.45 17.87
C ASN A 44 1.10 6.89 17.26
N LEU A 45 1.03 6.07 16.21
CA LEU A 45 2.21 5.53 15.55
C LEU A 45 2.92 6.60 14.70
N PRO A 46 4.26 6.56 14.59
CA PRO A 46 5.02 7.51 13.77
C PRO A 46 4.69 7.34 12.27
N GLY A 47 4.81 8.38 11.47
CA GLY A 47 4.51 8.33 10.03
C GLY A 47 3.06 8.64 9.68
N ASN A 48 2.18 8.94 10.63
CA ASN A 48 0.86 9.48 10.32
C ASN A 48 1.01 10.83 9.58
N TYR A 49 0.02 11.21 8.76
CA TYR A 49 0.11 12.43 7.95
C TYR A 49 0.27 13.70 8.81
N ASP A 50 -0.34 13.72 10.00
CA ASP A 50 -0.22 14.81 10.97
C ASP A 50 1.04 14.71 11.83
N SER A 51 1.82 13.63 11.68
CA SER A 51 3.07 13.49 12.41
C SER A 51 4.19 14.18 11.64
N ASN A 52 5.00 14.98 12.33
CA ASN A 52 6.18 15.64 11.73
C ASN A 52 7.34 14.67 11.45
N VAL A 53 7.10 13.36 11.49
CA VAL A 53 8.09 12.31 11.33
C VAL A 53 7.56 11.17 10.48
N THR A 54 8.41 10.59 9.65
CA THR A 54 8.16 9.34 8.93
C THR A 54 8.13 8.14 9.89
N ILE A 55 7.71 6.96 9.39
CA ILE A 55 7.75 5.70 10.17
C ILE A 55 9.17 5.41 10.71
N HIS A 56 10.20 5.79 9.96
CA HIS A 56 11.60 5.60 10.35
C HIS A 56 12.17 6.74 11.22
N GLY A 57 11.33 7.65 11.71
CA GLY A 57 11.74 8.75 12.59
C GLY A 57 12.48 9.89 11.89
N LYS A 58 12.56 9.89 10.55
CA LYS A 58 13.08 11.04 9.79
C LYS A 58 12.06 12.17 9.75
N PRO A 59 12.47 13.46 9.74
CA PRO A 59 11.54 14.58 9.62
C PRO A 59 10.66 14.46 8.37
N LEU A 60 9.37 14.74 8.53
CA LEU A 60 8.42 14.93 7.44
C LEU A 60 8.26 16.43 7.21
N LEU A 61 8.90 16.97 6.17
CA LEU A 61 8.91 18.42 5.93
C LEU A 61 7.53 18.93 5.48
N CYS A 62 6.80 18.08 4.75
CA CYS A 62 5.43 18.36 4.34
C CYS A 62 4.64 17.06 4.25
N ALA A 63 3.38 17.11 4.68
CA ALA A 63 2.45 16.00 4.52
C ALA A 63 2.13 15.77 3.03
N PRO A 64 1.74 14.54 2.64
CA PRO A 64 1.20 14.30 1.31
C PRO A 64 -0.03 15.20 1.03
N PRO A 65 -0.35 15.49 -0.25
CA PRO A 65 -1.53 16.25 -0.62
C PRO A 65 -2.82 15.68 -0.02
N LYS A 66 -3.81 16.53 0.25
CA LYS A 66 -5.06 16.13 0.94
C LYS A 66 -5.79 15.01 0.19
N GLU A 67 -5.75 15.06 -1.13
CA GLU A 67 -6.33 14.06 -2.03
C GLU A 67 -5.76 12.66 -1.75
N ILE A 68 -4.48 12.57 -1.43
CA ILE A 68 -3.82 11.31 -1.06
C ILE A 68 -4.23 10.87 0.34
N GLN A 69 -4.34 11.80 1.28
CA GLN A 69 -4.75 11.51 2.66
C GLN A 69 -6.19 10.98 2.71
N GLU A 70 -7.07 11.57 1.92
CA GLU A 70 -8.47 11.15 1.76
C GLU A 70 -8.59 9.81 1.04
N ARG A 71 -7.78 9.58 0.00
CA ARG A 71 -7.76 8.31 -0.76
C ARG A 71 -7.20 7.16 0.05
N TYR A 72 -6.21 7.41 0.92
CA TYR A 72 -5.57 6.42 1.76
C TYR A 72 -5.67 6.82 3.24
N PRO A 73 -6.88 6.77 3.83
CA PRO A 73 -7.10 7.21 5.19
C PRO A 73 -6.35 6.30 6.17
N GLY A 74 -5.59 6.93 7.08
CA GLY A 74 -4.73 6.23 8.02
C GLY A 74 -3.54 5.51 7.39
N GLY A 75 -3.18 5.84 6.14
CA GLY A 75 -1.88 5.49 5.58
C GLY A 75 -0.75 6.18 6.34
N ARG A 76 0.46 5.64 6.21
CA ARG A 76 1.64 6.11 6.95
C ARG A 76 2.80 6.39 6.00
N VAL A 77 3.40 7.57 6.11
CA VAL A 77 4.57 8.00 5.34
C VAL A 77 5.81 7.24 5.80
N VAL A 78 6.25 6.30 4.97
CA VAL A 78 7.49 5.53 5.15
C VAL A 78 8.69 6.40 4.82
N HIS A 79 8.63 7.09 3.68
CA HIS A 79 9.69 7.97 3.21
C HIS A 79 9.12 9.25 2.62
N HIS A 80 9.86 10.34 2.79
CA HIS A 80 9.63 11.63 2.14
C HIS A 80 10.95 12.16 1.61
N VAL A 81 10.93 12.65 0.37
CA VAL A 81 12.05 13.37 -0.26
C VAL A 81 11.49 14.67 -0.84
N ALA A 82 12.03 15.80 -0.38
CA ALA A 82 11.86 17.08 -1.02
C ALA A 82 13.01 17.30 -2.01
N GLU A 83 12.71 17.91 -3.15
CA GLU A 83 13.63 18.14 -4.28
C GLU A 83 14.31 16.84 -4.71
N ALA A 84 13.57 16.01 -5.44
CA ALA A 84 14.05 14.70 -5.84
C ALA A 84 15.34 14.79 -6.67
N ASN A 85 16.37 14.07 -6.24
CA ASN A 85 17.58 13.92 -7.03
C ASN A 85 17.38 12.85 -8.13
N ALA A 86 18.38 12.71 -9.01
CA ALA A 86 18.34 11.72 -10.09
C ALA A 86 18.19 10.27 -9.59
N SER A 87 18.64 9.94 -8.38
CA SER A 87 18.52 8.58 -7.83
C SER A 87 17.10 8.22 -7.41
N ALA A 88 16.32 9.23 -7.02
CA ALA A 88 14.93 9.10 -6.61
C ALA A 88 13.96 9.38 -7.75
N THR A 89 14.40 9.80 -8.94
CA THR A 89 13.51 10.15 -10.05
C THR A 89 13.31 8.95 -10.99
N LEU A 90 12.10 8.77 -11.51
CA LEU A 90 11.81 7.73 -12.49
C LEU A 90 12.55 8.00 -13.82
N PRO A 91 13.03 6.96 -14.52
CA PRO A 91 13.74 7.13 -15.79
C PRO A 91 12.88 7.88 -16.83
N GLY A 92 13.43 8.96 -17.40
CA GLY A 92 12.76 9.75 -18.44
C GLY A 92 11.71 10.73 -17.95
N ILE A 93 11.52 10.86 -16.62
CA ILE A 93 10.60 11.82 -16.00
C ILE A 93 11.43 12.95 -15.37
N PRO A 94 11.01 14.24 -15.47
CA PRO A 94 11.67 15.32 -14.74
C PRO A 94 11.58 15.10 -13.22
N PRO A 95 12.56 15.60 -12.44
CA PRO A 95 12.56 15.43 -10.99
C PRO A 95 11.33 16.10 -10.36
N PRO A 96 10.49 15.34 -9.63
CA PRO A 96 9.37 15.92 -8.90
C PRO A 96 9.85 16.76 -7.72
N GLU A 97 9.02 17.70 -7.29
CA GLU A 97 9.26 18.54 -6.11
C GLU A 97 9.23 17.69 -4.84
N HIS A 98 8.26 16.78 -4.77
CA HIS A 98 8.08 15.92 -3.62
C HIS A 98 7.78 14.49 -4.02
N ILE A 99 8.40 13.56 -3.30
CA ILE A 99 8.13 12.13 -3.38
C ILE A 99 7.76 11.63 -1.99
N TRP A 100 6.61 10.98 -1.89
CA TRP A 100 6.21 10.24 -0.70
C TRP A 100 6.09 8.76 -1.02
N THR A 101 6.58 7.93 -0.10
CA THR A 101 6.25 6.50 -0.08
C THR A 101 5.37 6.25 1.13
N ILE A 102 4.15 5.77 0.89
CA ILE A 102 3.10 5.60 1.88
C ILE A 102 2.77 4.12 2.01
N SER A 103 2.75 3.62 3.24
CA SER A 103 2.20 2.31 3.57
C SER A 103 0.70 2.45 3.77
N THR A 104 -0.11 1.60 3.11
CA THR A 104 -1.57 1.62 3.27
C THR A 104 -2.01 0.66 4.39
N LYS A 105 -3.20 0.90 4.99
CA LYS A 105 -3.75 0.07 6.08
C LYS A 105 -4.18 -1.33 5.62
N SER A 106 -4.64 -1.47 4.38
CA SER A 106 -5.11 -2.73 3.79
C SER A 106 -5.42 -2.56 2.31
N GLY A 107 -5.05 -3.53 1.49
CA GLY A 107 -5.35 -3.58 0.06
C GLY A 107 -4.30 -4.38 -0.71
N SER A 108 -4.50 -4.55 -2.02
CA SER A 108 -3.53 -5.18 -2.92
C SER A 108 -2.20 -4.41 -3.02
N TYR A 109 -2.18 -3.17 -2.54
CA TYR A 109 -1.07 -2.23 -2.63
C TYR A 109 -0.54 -1.93 -1.23
N LYS A 110 0.48 -2.66 -0.77
CA LYS A 110 1.07 -2.39 0.55
C LYS A 110 1.75 -1.02 0.60
N PHE A 111 2.35 -0.61 -0.52
CA PHE A 111 3.07 0.64 -0.65
C PHE A 111 2.58 1.44 -1.86
N VAL A 112 2.41 2.74 -1.67
CA VAL A 112 2.03 3.71 -2.70
C VAL A 112 3.15 4.73 -2.78
N ARG A 113 3.63 4.98 -3.99
CA ARG A 113 4.55 6.07 -4.29
C ARG A 113 3.76 7.21 -4.92
N VAL A 114 3.88 8.39 -4.35
CA VAL A 114 3.26 9.62 -4.82
C VAL A 114 4.37 10.56 -5.25
N GLU A 115 4.30 11.04 -6.48
CA GLU A 115 5.20 12.06 -7.03
C GLU A 115 4.37 13.30 -7.35
N GLN A 116 4.82 14.46 -6.87
CA GLN A 116 4.23 15.76 -7.18
C GLN A 116 5.19 16.58 -8.03
N ALA A 117 4.76 16.98 -9.22
CA ALA A 117 5.55 17.81 -10.11
C ALA A 117 5.57 19.29 -9.66
N VAL A 118 6.66 19.99 -9.98
CA VAL A 118 6.76 21.44 -9.82
C VAL A 118 5.80 22.11 -10.82
N SER A 119 4.83 22.87 -10.33
CA SER A 119 4.02 23.72 -11.21
C SER A 119 4.77 25.01 -11.54
N ALA A 120 4.84 25.36 -12.83
CA ALA A 120 5.39 26.65 -13.27
C ALA A 120 4.43 27.83 -12.98
N ASP A 121 3.14 27.55 -12.77
CA ASP A 121 2.12 28.55 -12.50
C ASP A 121 1.73 28.53 -11.02
N ALA A 122 1.75 29.71 -10.37
CA ALA A 122 1.44 29.89 -8.94
C ALA A 122 0.03 29.43 -8.51
N ASN A 123 -0.85 29.15 -9.48
CA ASN A 123 -2.23 28.69 -9.24
C ASN A 123 -2.49 27.24 -9.69
N ALA A 124 -1.53 26.58 -10.36
CA ALA A 124 -1.70 25.18 -10.74
C ALA A 124 -1.20 24.27 -9.61
N THR A 125 -2.11 23.44 -9.10
CA THR A 125 -1.74 22.29 -8.26
C THR A 125 -0.87 21.36 -9.10
N GLY A 126 0.36 21.10 -8.64
CA GLY A 126 1.30 20.22 -9.34
C GLY A 126 0.67 18.87 -9.69
N GLU A 127 0.93 18.36 -10.90
CA GLU A 127 0.42 17.07 -11.36
C GLU A 127 0.87 15.94 -10.41
N LEU A 128 -0.10 15.13 -9.97
CA LEU A 128 0.12 14.03 -9.03
C LEU A 128 0.19 12.70 -9.76
N SER A 129 1.35 12.07 -9.73
CA SER A 129 1.55 10.73 -10.26
C SER A 129 1.58 9.69 -9.15
N LEU A 130 0.73 8.66 -9.27
CA LEU A 130 0.60 7.59 -8.28
C LEU A 130 1.04 6.25 -8.87
N TYR A 131 1.97 5.60 -8.18
CA TYR A 131 2.48 4.29 -8.56
C TYR A 131 2.43 3.31 -7.39
N ARG A 132 2.40 2.01 -7.71
CA ARG A 132 2.67 0.98 -6.70
C ARG A 132 4.13 1.12 -6.24
N GLY A 133 4.34 1.35 -4.95
CA GLY A 133 5.66 1.69 -4.41
C GLY A 133 6.66 0.52 -4.33
N ALA A 134 6.22 -0.71 -4.63
CA ALA A 134 7.01 -1.93 -4.51
C ALA A 134 6.83 -2.87 -5.72
N GLU A 135 6.14 -2.45 -6.78
CA GLU A 135 5.73 -3.34 -7.87
C GLU A 135 5.92 -2.67 -9.24
N VAL A 136 6.35 -3.45 -10.21
CA VAL A 136 6.62 -3.03 -11.59
C VAL A 136 6.02 -4.02 -12.59
N PHE A 137 5.69 -3.51 -13.76
CA PHE A 137 5.31 -4.34 -14.90
C PHE A 137 6.53 -4.69 -15.74
N VAL A 138 6.60 -5.95 -16.16
CA VAL A 138 7.72 -6.52 -16.93
C VAL A 138 7.16 -7.23 -18.16
N TRP A 139 7.59 -6.84 -19.35
CA TRP A 139 7.29 -7.54 -20.59
C TRP A 139 8.50 -8.33 -21.04
N LEU A 140 8.29 -9.57 -21.46
CA LEU A 140 9.34 -10.47 -21.93
C LEU A 140 9.57 -10.34 -23.43
N HIS A 141 10.79 -10.66 -23.87
CA HIS A 141 11.06 -10.84 -25.30
C HIS A 141 10.36 -12.11 -25.83
N LEU A 142 10.03 -12.09 -27.13
CA LEU A 142 9.51 -13.27 -27.85
C LEU A 142 10.45 -14.47 -27.64
N GLY A 143 9.89 -15.57 -27.13
CA GLY A 143 10.63 -16.81 -26.85
C GLY A 143 11.19 -16.93 -25.42
N THR A 144 11.02 -15.91 -24.57
CA THR A 144 11.34 -16.01 -23.14
C THR A 144 10.09 -16.43 -22.37
N SER A 145 10.20 -17.50 -21.57
CA SER A 145 9.10 -18.02 -20.75
C SER A 145 9.09 -17.40 -19.34
N GLU A 146 7.97 -17.52 -18.64
CA GLU A 146 7.87 -17.16 -17.21
C GLU A 146 8.94 -17.89 -16.37
N ALA A 147 9.20 -19.17 -16.65
CA ALA A 147 10.20 -19.95 -15.94
C ALA A 147 11.60 -19.31 -16.07
N ASN A 148 11.97 -18.87 -17.28
CA ASN A 148 13.25 -18.19 -17.51
C ASN A 148 13.32 -16.85 -16.76
N LEU A 149 12.21 -16.11 -16.69
CA LEU A 149 12.13 -14.88 -15.90
C LEU A 149 12.34 -15.19 -14.41
N ARG A 150 11.66 -16.21 -13.87
CA ARG A 150 11.78 -16.61 -12.47
C ARG A 150 13.20 -17.02 -12.12
N ASP A 151 13.87 -17.78 -13.00
CA ASP A 151 15.25 -18.24 -12.80
C ASP A 151 16.28 -17.10 -12.88
N THR A 152 15.99 -16.04 -13.64
CA THR A 152 16.90 -14.88 -13.76
C THR A 152 16.67 -13.80 -12.71
N LEU A 153 15.52 -13.81 -12.01
CA LEU A 153 15.22 -12.87 -10.95
C LEU A 153 15.78 -13.37 -9.61
N PRO A 154 16.70 -12.64 -8.95
CA PRO A 154 17.18 -13.04 -7.63
C PRO A 154 16.06 -12.96 -6.59
N GLU A 155 15.66 -14.12 -6.04
CA GLU A 155 14.55 -14.25 -5.08
C GLU A 155 14.70 -13.38 -3.81
N GLU A 156 15.96 -13.08 -3.44
CA GLU A 156 16.28 -12.21 -2.32
C GLU A 156 15.82 -10.76 -2.53
N ARG A 157 15.70 -10.33 -3.80
CA ARG A 157 15.39 -8.94 -4.15
C ARG A 157 14.05 -8.79 -4.84
N TYR A 158 13.60 -9.81 -5.57
CA TYR A 158 12.39 -9.79 -6.35
C TYR A 158 11.50 -10.99 -6.05
N ASN A 159 10.20 -10.80 -6.25
CA ASN A 159 9.20 -11.85 -6.20
C ASN A 159 8.26 -11.70 -7.39
N LEU A 160 8.08 -12.77 -8.16
CA LEU A 160 7.14 -12.79 -9.28
C LEU A 160 5.74 -13.08 -8.74
N LEU A 161 4.84 -12.09 -8.83
CA LEU A 161 3.48 -12.20 -8.31
C LEU A 161 2.54 -12.95 -9.26
N GLY A 162 2.80 -12.84 -10.57
CA GLY A 162 2.02 -13.51 -11.61
C GLY A 162 1.93 -12.69 -12.89
N GLU A 163 1.07 -13.13 -13.81
CA GLU A 163 0.80 -12.49 -15.09
C GLU A 163 -0.44 -11.59 -15.00
N ASN A 164 -0.34 -10.42 -15.63
CA ASN A 164 -1.44 -9.54 -15.94
C ASN A 164 -1.88 -9.79 -17.39
N GLU A 165 -2.81 -10.74 -17.55
CA GLU A 165 -3.33 -11.17 -18.87
C GLU A 165 -3.88 -9.99 -19.70
N ARG A 166 -4.42 -8.95 -19.04
CA ARG A 166 -4.97 -7.77 -19.73
C ARG A 166 -3.90 -6.97 -20.46
N GLN A 167 -2.68 -6.95 -19.92
CA GLN A 167 -1.56 -6.16 -20.46
C GLN A 167 -0.46 -7.04 -21.08
N GLY A 168 -0.61 -8.37 -21.00
CA GLY A 168 0.39 -9.34 -21.47
C GLY A 168 1.75 -9.13 -20.80
N CYS A 169 1.75 -8.81 -19.50
CA CYS A 169 2.96 -8.50 -18.74
C CYS A 169 2.97 -9.23 -17.40
N TYR A 170 4.15 -9.36 -16.82
CA TYR A 170 4.36 -9.94 -15.50
C TYR A 170 4.43 -8.84 -14.44
N LEU A 171 3.81 -9.11 -13.29
CA LEU A 171 3.90 -8.24 -12.13
C LEU A 171 5.02 -8.74 -11.22
N VAL A 172 6.07 -7.93 -11.09
CA VAL A 172 7.23 -8.24 -10.24
C VAL A 172 7.23 -7.28 -9.05
N GLN A 173 7.30 -7.85 -7.85
CA GLN A 173 7.45 -7.11 -6.61
C GLN A 173 8.93 -7.06 -6.22
N PHE A 174 9.46 -5.88 -5.96
CA PHE A 174 10.81 -5.71 -5.40
C PHE A 174 10.72 -5.46 -3.90
N ARG A 175 11.68 -5.99 -3.14
CA ARG A 175 11.64 -5.94 -1.67
C ARG A 175 12.10 -4.60 -1.09
N GLU A 176 12.95 -3.87 -1.82
CA GLU A 176 13.51 -2.61 -1.34
C GLU A 176 12.53 -1.44 -1.52
N VAL A 177 11.75 -1.16 -0.48
CA VAL A 177 10.84 -0.01 -0.47
C VAL A 177 11.59 1.23 -0.01
N SER A 178 12.11 2.00 -0.97
CA SER A 178 12.82 3.25 -0.72
C SER A 178 12.52 4.28 -1.83
N PRO A 179 12.83 5.57 -1.65
CA PRO A 179 12.68 6.56 -2.72
C PRO A 179 13.48 6.22 -3.99
N ALA A 180 14.62 5.55 -3.84
CA ALA A 180 15.43 5.07 -4.96
C ALA A 180 15.06 3.64 -5.43
N GLY A 181 14.26 2.91 -4.65
CA GLY A 181 13.93 1.51 -4.89
C GLY A 181 13.22 1.29 -6.22
N LEU A 182 12.12 2.03 -6.48
CA LEU A 182 11.40 1.91 -7.75
C LEU A 182 12.27 2.32 -8.97
N PRO A 183 12.92 3.51 -9.00
CA PRO A 183 13.85 3.86 -10.07
C PRO A 183 15.02 2.87 -10.23
N GLY A 184 15.51 2.29 -9.13
CA GLY A 184 16.57 1.29 -9.12
C GLY A 184 16.11 -0.01 -9.76
N ALA A 185 14.96 -0.54 -9.33
CA ALA A 185 14.34 -1.74 -9.88
C ALA A 185 14.07 -1.61 -11.39
N LEU A 186 13.53 -0.48 -11.84
CA LEU A 186 13.32 -0.22 -13.28
C LEU A 186 14.63 -0.31 -14.07
N ARG A 187 15.68 0.36 -13.59
CA ARG A 187 17.00 0.37 -14.25
C ARG A 187 17.69 -0.98 -14.24
N GLU A 188 17.51 -1.76 -13.18
CA GLU A 188 18.13 -3.08 -13.05
C GLU A 188 17.43 -4.11 -13.93
N LEU A 189 16.10 -4.17 -13.88
CA LEU A 189 15.30 -5.09 -14.68
C LEU A 189 15.42 -4.78 -16.17
N ALA A 190 15.53 -3.52 -16.56
CA ALA A 190 15.76 -3.14 -17.96
C ALA A 190 17.11 -3.61 -18.53
N LYS A 191 18.08 -4.03 -17.70
CA LYS A 191 19.35 -4.61 -18.16
C LYS A 191 19.28 -6.11 -18.38
N ASN A 192 18.20 -6.77 -17.96
CA ASN A 192 18.05 -8.21 -18.12
C ASN A 192 17.74 -8.53 -19.59
N PRO A 193 18.52 -9.38 -20.26
CA PRO A 193 18.34 -9.69 -21.68
C PRO A 193 17.03 -10.41 -22.01
N GLY A 194 16.37 -11.04 -21.02
CA GLY A 194 15.05 -11.66 -21.22
C GLY A 194 13.88 -10.67 -21.16
N ILE A 195 14.13 -9.43 -20.74
CA ILE A 195 13.11 -8.41 -20.50
C ILE A 195 13.13 -7.39 -21.64
N ALA A 196 12.01 -7.28 -22.35
CA ALA A 196 11.83 -6.34 -23.45
C ALA A 196 11.49 -4.92 -22.97
N LYS A 197 10.70 -4.82 -21.90
CA LYS A 197 10.21 -3.54 -21.39
C LYS A 197 9.93 -3.64 -19.88
N VAL A 198 10.17 -2.56 -19.16
CA VAL A 198 9.81 -2.43 -17.74
C VAL A 198 9.16 -1.07 -17.52
N GLU A 199 8.04 -1.04 -16.81
CA GLU A 199 7.34 0.20 -16.46
C GLU A 199 6.91 0.20 -15.00
N PRO A 200 6.85 1.37 -14.34
CA PRO A 200 6.22 1.48 -13.03
C PRO A 200 4.75 1.08 -13.15
N CYS A 201 4.19 0.50 -12.10
CA CYS A 201 2.78 0.11 -12.09
C CYS A 201 1.92 1.31 -11.66
N PRO A 202 1.22 2.01 -12.57
CA PRO A 202 0.37 3.14 -12.19
C PRO A 202 -0.84 2.65 -11.41
N ILE A 203 -1.27 3.47 -10.44
CA ILE A 203 -2.53 3.24 -9.73
C ILE A 203 -3.63 3.97 -10.49
N ALA A 204 -4.52 3.21 -11.14
CA ALA A 204 -5.61 3.77 -11.93
C ALA A 204 -6.45 4.78 -11.12
N GLY A 205 -6.84 5.89 -11.77
CA GLY A 205 -7.45 7.05 -11.13
C GLY A 205 -6.43 8.11 -10.69
N ALA A 206 -5.28 8.22 -11.35
CA ALA A 206 -4.53 9.48 -11.35
C ALA A 206 -5.45 10.53 -11.99
N LEU A 207 -5.84 11.53 -11.21
CA LEU A 207 -6.72 12.60 -11.68
C LEU A 207 -5.95 13.44 -12.71
N PRO A 208 -6.63 13.90 -13.78
CA PRO A 208 -6.09 14.92 -14.69
C PRO A 208 -5.84 16.25 -13.98
#